data_AF-A0A7C6TEE9-F1
#
_entry.id   AF-A0A7C6TEE9-F1
#
_cell.length_a   1.000
_cell.length_b   1.000
_cell.length_c   1.000
_cell.angle_alpha   90.00
_cell.angle_beta   90.00
_cell.angle_gamma   90.00
#
_symmetry.space_group_name_H-M   'P 1'
#
loop_
_entity.id
_entity.type
_entity.pdbx_description
1 polymer ?
#
loop_
_entity_poly.entity_id
_entity_poly.type
_entity_poly.pdbx_seq_one_letter_code
_entity_poly.pdbx_strand_id
1 'polypeptide(L)'
;MVVAVAAWIIAASVRAEPIGQVSAKWAQSGHADRTSEAFTHWDADEPPIIPPQCAACHSLNGHLDVLGADGTAPGSVDAPHAVGSVVSCVACHNGPAARLEAVAFPSGAEVPVLDDEGQCLMCHQGLAATGDVEEAIAGRDLDEVDPELAFINVHYAVAAATQAGAEAQGAYQYPDRTYAGRYLHFSGLRTCAQCHDPHSLRLTPKQCSPCHLNVVDRADFRDIRTSTVDWDGDGATDEGIAAEIQTFHDAVYAGLQAYAREVIGTPIAYAPGSFPYWVVDTNGDGEAQPEERGPANIYRSWTPRALRVAYNYHFVHEDDGAYAHNPLYTLQFLYDSLADLGERVAVPIDALTRP
;
A
#
# COMPACT_ATOMS: atom_id res chain seq x y z
N MET A 1 -8.50 25.75 -44.18
CA MET A 1 -7.60 26.54 -43.31
C MET A 1 -7.85 26.27 -41.82
N VAL A 2 -9.10 26.33 -41.34
CA VAL A 2 -9.45 26.06 -39.93
C VAL A 2 -9.08 24.63 -39.46
N VAL A 3 -9.26 23.62 -40.31
CA VAL A 3 -8.91 22.21 -39.99
C VAL A 3 -7.39 21.99 -39.90
N ALA A 4 -6.59 22.71 -40.71
CA ALA A 4 -5.14 22.61 -40.68
C ALA A 4 -4.53 23.32 -39.47
N VAL A 5 -5.16 24.41 -39.00
CA VAL A 5 -4.77 25.11 -37.78
C VAL A 5 -5.13 24.28 -36.54
N ALA A 6 -6.28 23.60 -36.53
CA ALA A 6 -6.63 22.65 -35.47
C ALA A 6 -5.65 21.45 -35.40
N ALA A 7 -5.26 20.90 -36.55
CA ALA A 7 -4.27 19.82 -36.61
C ALA A 7 -2.85 20.27 -36.15
N TRP A 8 -2.46 21.52 -36.41
CA TRP A 8 -1.21 22.08 -35.91
C TRP A 8 -1.22 22.38 -34.41
N ILE A 9 -2.36 22.80 -33.85
CA ILE A 9 -2.54 22.99 -32.41
C ILE A 9 -2.52 21.65 -31.66
N ILE A 10 -3.08 20.59 -32.26
CA ILE A 10 -3.01 19.22 -31.72
C ILE A 10 -1.60 18.64 -31.83
N ALA A 11 -0.87 18.88 -32.93
CA ALA A 11 0.52 18.42 -33.08
C ALA A 11 1.52 19.18 -32.18
N ALA A 12 1.18 20.40 -31.73
CA ALA A 12 2.03 21.23 -30.89
C ALA A 12 1.93 20.93 -29.38
N SER A 13 1.09 19.99 -28.94
CA SER A 13 0.76 19.79 -27.53
C SER A 13 1.32 18.52 -26.86
N VAL A 14 2.25 17.78 -27.47
CA VAL A 14 3.06 16.80 -26.71
C VAL A 14 4.48 16.72 -27.28
N ARG A 15 5.31 17.76 -27.08
CA ARG A 15 6.75 17.53 -27.15
C ARG A 15 7.12 16.68 -25.94
N ALA A 16 7.64 15.47 -26.19
CA ALA A 16 8.28 14.69 -25.16
C ALA A 16 9.28 15.58 -24.40
N GLU A 17 9.25 15.50 -23.07
CA GLU A 17 10.17 16.27 -22.24
C GLU A 17 11.62 15.96 -22.66
N PRO A 18 12.49 16.98 -22.78
CA PRO A 18 13.89 16.73 -23.08
C PRO A 18 14.51 15.79 -22.06
N ILE A 19 15.32 14.83 -22.51
CA ILE A 19 15.95 13.82 -21.64
C ILE A 19 16.69 14.46 -20.44
N GLY A 20 17.32 15.62 -20.62
CA GLY A 20 17.97 16.34 -19.52
C GLY A 20 17.00 16.79 -18.41
N GLN A 21 15.76 17.15 -18.76
CA GLN A 21 14.73 17.50 -17.77
C GLN A 21 14.18 16.25 -17.08
N VAL A 22 13.90 15.20 -17.86
CA VAL A 22 13.46 13.90 -17.34
C VAL A 22 14.49 13.31 -16.36
N SER A 23 15.76 13.29 -16.73
CA SER A 23 16.83 12.79 -15.84
C SER A 23 16.99 13.65 -14.59
N ALA A 24 16.80 14.97 -14.68
CA ALA A 24 16.87 15.86 -13.53
C ALA A 24 15.69 15.66 -12.55
N LYS A 25 14.49 15.39 -13.07
CA LYS A 25 13.33 14.96 -12.27
C LYS A 25 13.62 13.63 -11.58
N TRP A 26 14.09 12.64 -12.34
CA TRP A 26 14.30 11.29 -11.81
C TRP A 26 15.35 11.26 -10.72
N ALA A 27 16.45 12.00 -10.88
CA ALA A 27 17.52 12.09 -9.88
C ALA A 27 17.05 12.66 -8.52
N GLN A 28 15.86 13.25 -8.44
CA GLN A 28 15.24 13.76 -7.20
C GLN A 28 14.09 12.88 -6.70
N SER A 29 13.80 11.77 -7.39
CA SER A 29 12.74 10.83 -6.99
C SER A 29 13.25 9.86 -5.93
N GLY A 30 12.34 9.34 -5.10
CA GLY A 30 12.67 8.29 -4.12
C GLY A 30 13.21 7.01 -4.78
N HIS A 31 12.77 6.72 -6.01
CA HIS A 31 13.26 5.59 -6.80
C HIS A 31 14.73 5.72 -7.24
N ALA A 32 15.29 6.93 -7.25
CA ALA A 32 16.71 7.16 -7.54
C ALA A 32 17.55 7.45 -6.28
N ASP A 33 16.94 7.43 -5.09
CA ASP A 33 17.61 7.75 -3.84
C ASP A 33 18.52 6.61 -3.38
N ARG A 34 19.80 6.70 -3.77
CA ARG A 34 20.84 5.73 -3.40
C ARG A 34 21.15 5.68 -1.90
N THR A 35 20.56 6.56 -1.09
CA THR A 35 20.75 6.58 0.37
C THR A 35 19.57 5.99 1.13
N SER A 36 18.46 5.70 0.44
CA SER A 36 17.29 5.09 1.06
C SER A 36 17.60 3.68 1.56
N GLU A 37 17.00 3.32 2.71
CA GLU A 37 17.09 1.97 3.26
C GLU A 37 16.61 0.92 2.25
N ALA A 38 15.65 1.27 1.39
CA ALA A 38 15.17 0.41 0.31
C ALA A 38 16.30 -0.05 -0.64
N PHE A 39 17.43 0.64 -0.73
CA PHE A 39 18.54 0.23 -1.60
C PHE A 39 19.84 -0.04 -0.87
N THR A 40 19.92 0.31 0.42
CA THR A 40 21.15 0.22 1.24
C THR A 40 21.07 -0.81 2.35
N HIS A 41 19.91 -1.45 2.57
CA HIS A 41 19.70 -2.41 3.67
C HIS A 41 20.78 -3.50 3.76
N TRP A 42 21.24 -4.02 2.62
CA TRP A 42 22.23 -5.10 2.55
C TRP A 42 23.68 -4.61 2.35
N ASP A 43 23.95 -3.30 2.37
CA ASP A 43 25.30 -2.75 2.10
C ASP A 43 26.34 -3.20 3.13
N ALA A 44 25.89 -3.47 4.37
CA ALA A 44 26.74 -3.89 5.48
C ALA A 44 26.81 -5.42 5.66
N ASP A 45 26.10 -6.20 4.83
CA ASP A 45 26.12 -7.67 4.91
C ASP A 45 27.43 -8.26 4.34
N GLU A 46 27.76 -9.48 4.76
CA GLU A 46 28.92 -10.22 4.27
C GLU A 46 28.48 -11.57 3.63
N PRO A 47 28.45 -11.70 2.29
CA PRO A 47 28.74 -10.66 1.29
C PRO A 47 27.60 -9.63 1.11
N PRO A 48 27.87 -8.42 0.59
CA PRO A 48 26.86 -7.37 0.40
C PRO A 48 26.03 -7.65 -0.84
N ILE A 49 25.01 -8.50 -0.67
CA ILE A 49 24.13 -8.98 -1.74
C ILE A 49 22.67 -8.84 -1.31
N ILE A 50 21.83 -8.50 -2.28
CA ILE A 50 20.38 -8.46 -2.13
C ILE A 50 19.84 -9.88 -2.39
N PRO A 51 19.12 -10.49 -1.43
CA PRO A 51 18.54 -11.81 -1.60
C PRO A 51 17.55 -11.86 -2.78
N PRO A 52 17.38 -13.02 -3.45
CA PRO A 52 16.52 -13.14 -4.63
C PRO A 52 15.09 -12.63 -4.39
N GLN A 53 14.49 -12.96 -3.25
CA GLN A 53 13.13 -12.55 -2.89
C GLN A 53 12.96 -11.04 -2.67
N CYS A 54 14.06 -10.29 -2.52
CA CYS A 54 14.05 -8.84 -2.33
C CYS A 54 14.50 -8.10 -3.59
N ALA A 55 15.32 -8.74 -4.43
CA ALA A 55 16.00 -8.06 -5.53
C ALA A 55 15.06 -7.56 -6.64
N ALA A 56 13.85 -8.12 -6.78
CA ALA A 56 12.84 -7.69 -7.75
C ALA A 56 12.44 -6.21 -7.61
N CYS A 57 12.33 -5.72 -6.37
CA CYS A 57 11.91 -4.34 -6.08
C CYS A 57 13.07 -3.47 -5.58
N HIS A 58 14.11 -4.09 -5.01
CA HIS A 58 15.22 -3.40 -4.36
C HIS A 58 16.50 -3.33 -5.21
N SER A 59 16.46 -3.76 -6.48
CA SER A 59 17.60 -3.66 -7.38
C SER A 59 17.18 -3.50 -8.84
N LEU A 60 18.02 -2.86 -9.65
CA LEU A 60 17.76 -2.78 -11.09
C LEU A 60 17.77 -4.15 -11.73
N ASN A 61 18.79 -4.94 -11.45
CA ASN A 61 19.01 -6.21 -12.14
C ASN A 61 17.95 -7.23 -11.75
N GLY A 62 17.62 -7.36 -10.46
CA GLY A 62 16.51 -8.22 -10.04
C GLY A 62 15.16 -7.81 -10.64
N HIS A 63 14.92 -6.52 -10.87
CA HIS A 63 13.73 -6.08 -11.61
C HIS A 63 13.76 -6.53 -13.09
N LEU A 64 14.93 -6.51 -13.73
CA LEU A 64 15.07 -7.01 -15.10
C LEU A 64 14.90 -8.53 -15.17
N ASP A 65 15.35 -9.27 -14.16
CA ASP A 65 15.13 -10.73 -14.04
C ASP A 65 13.64 -11.05 -13.99
N VAL A 66 12.89 -10.42 -13.06
CA VAL A 66 11.45 -10.71 -12.89
C VAL A 66 10.63 -10.29 -14.11
N LEU A 67 11.09 -9.30 -14.87
CA LEU A 67 10.50 -8.94 -16.17
C LEU A 67 10.87 -9.92 -17.30
N GLY A 68 11.93 -10.72 -17.14
CA GLY A 68 12.57 -11.49 -18.20
C GLY A 68 13.26 -10.61 -19.26
N ALA A 69 13.69 -9.41 -18.88
CA ALA A 69 14.33 -8.44 -19.77
C ALA A 69 15.80 -8.74 -20.06
N ASP A 70 16.45 -9.51 -19.20
CA ASP A 70 17.83 -9.99 -19.35
C ASP A 70 17.91 -11.42 -19.95
N GLY A 71 16.77 -12.06 -20.17
CA GLY A 71 16.66 -13.44 -20.66
C GLY A 71 16.28 -14.46 -19.58
N THR A 72 16.15 -14.03 -18.32
CA THR A 72 15.58 -14.82 -17.23
C THR A 72 14.11 -15.16 -17.50
N ALA A 73 13.60 -16.24 -16.88
CA ALA A 73 12.20 -16.59 -17.01
C ALA A 73 11.33 -15.48 -16.36
N PRO A 74 10.31 -14.94 -17.05
CA PRO A 74 9.43 -13.94 -16.44
C PRO A 74 8.80 -14.45 -15.14
N GLY A 75 8.75 -13.58 -14.14
CA GLY A 75 8.22 -13.89 -12.82
C GLY A 75 9.23 -14.52 -11.84
N SER A 76 10.51 -14.67 -12.22
CA SER A 76 11.54 -15.20 -11.31
C SER A 76 12.73 -14.27 -11.12
N VAL A 77 13.32 -14.34 -9.93
CA VAL A 77 14.66 -13.84 -9.63
C VAL A 77 15.43 -15.02 -9.05
N ASP A 78 16.27 -15.64 -9.87
CA ASP A 78 16.83 -16.97 -9.55
C ASP A 78 18.17 -16.89 -8.81
N ALA A 79 18.73 -15.70 -8.66
CA ALA A 79 20.02 -15.46 -8.02
C ALA A 79 20.03 -14.17 -7.19
N PRO A 80 20.86 -14.09 -6.14
CA PRO A 80 21.08 -12.84 -5.43
C PRO A 80 21.76 -11.82 -6.34
N HIS A 81 21.48 -10.54 -6.11
CA HIS A 81 22.04 -9.43 -6.88
C HIS A 81 23.00 -8.58 -6.05
N ALA A 82 23.94 -7.91 -6.72
CA ALA A 82 24.84 -6.99 -6.04
C ALA A 82 24.09 -5.73 -5.55
N VAL A 83 24.51 -5.19 -4.41
CA VAL A 83 24.06 -3.88 -3.92
C VAL A 83 24.54 -2.72 -4.81
N GLY A 84 24.05 -1.50 -4.52
CA GLY A 84 24.53 -0.26 -5.17
C GLY A 84 23.78 0.14 -6.45
N SER A 85 22.73 -0.60 -6.82
CA SER A 85 21.78 -0.20 -7.86
C SER A 85 20.50 0.39 -7.24
N VAL A 86 19.75 1.12 -8.07
CA VAL A 86 18.43 1.70 -7.73
C VAL A 86 17.52 1.50 -8.94
N VAL A 87 16.24 1.86 -8.83
CA VAL A 87 15.36 1.86 -10.00
C VAL A 87 15.89 2.88 -11.03
N SER A 88 16.04 2.44 -12.27
CA SER A 88 16.65 3.25 -13.34
C SER A 88 15.78 3.24 -14.60
N CYS A 89 16.14 4.06 -15.59
CA CYS A 89 15.35 4.23 -16.81
C CYS A 89 15.00 2.88 -17.49
N VAL A 90 15.93 1.94 -17.48
CA VAL A 90 15.75 0.64 -18.17
C VAL A 90 14.85 -0.33 -17.40
N ALA A 91 14.51 -0.05 -16.14
CA ALA A 91 13.50 -0.81 -15.40
C ALA A 91 12.13 -0.68 -16.08
N CYS A 92 11.78 0.53 -16.56
CA CYS A 92 10.51 0.80 -17.22
C CYS A 92 10.63 0.85 -18.75
N HIS A 93 11.77 1.30 -19.30
CA HIS A 93 11.98 1.45 -20.73
C HIS A 93 12.72 0.24 -21.33
N ASN A 94 12.01 -0.87 -21.44
CA ASN A 94 12.49 -2.08 -22.12
C ASN A 94 11.34 -2.81 -22.84
N GLY A 95 11.70 -3.82 -23.65
CA GLY A 95 10.74 -4.56 -24.48
C GLY A 95 9.67 -5.32 -23.67
N PRO A 96 10.06 -6.15 -22.67
CA PRO A 96 9.09 -6.83 -21.81
C PRO A 96 8.17 -5.90 -21.03
N ALA A 97 8.70 -4.85 -20.41
CA ALA A 97 7.91 -3.84 -19.69
C ALA A 97 6.83 -3.22 -20.59
N ALA A 98 7.15 -2.92 -21.85
CA ALA A 98 6.19 -2.36 -22.82
C ALA A 98 5.14 -3.36 -23.34
N ARG A 99 5.27 -4.64 -23.00
CA ARG A 99 4.35 -5.73 -23.43
C ARG A 99 3.66 -6.41 -22.25
N LEU A 100 3.78 -5.86 -21.05
CA LEU A 100 3.15 -6.41 -19.86
C LEU A 100 1.63 -6.23 -19.96
N GLU A 101 0.88 -7.33 -20.00
CA GLU A 101 -0.58 -7.32 -20.17
C GLU A 101 -1.33 -7.51 -18.84
N ALA A 102 -0.70 -8.19 -17.88
CA ALA A 102 -1.21 -8.42 -16.54
C ALA A 102 -0.03 -8.59 -15.56
N VAL A 103 -0.32 -8.42 -14.27
CA VAL A 103 0.61 -8.66 -13.16
C VAL A 103 -0.03 -9.59 -12.16
N ALA A 104 0.71 -10.63 -11.75
CA ALA A 104 0.33 -11.56 -10.70
C ALA A 104 0.53 -10.93 -9.31
N PHE A 105 -0.54 -10.81 -8.54
CA PHE A 105 -0.52 -10.33 -7.16
C PHE A 105 -0.29 -11.49 -6.18
N PRO A 106 0.10 -11.22 -4.92
CA PRO A 106 0.33 -12.26 -3.91
C PRO A 106 -0.86 -13.21 -3.69
N SER A 107 -2.10 -12.75 -3.91
CA SER A 107 -3.31 -13.58 -3.88
C SER A 107 -3.41 -14.63 -5.00
N GLY A 108 -2.51 -14.58 -5.99
CA GLY A 108 -2.59 -15.35 -7.23
C GLY A 108 -3.53 -14.73 -8.28
N ALA A 109 -4.13 -13.56 -8.01
CA ALA A 109 -4.92 -12.84 -8.99
C ALA A 109 -4.04 -12.18 -10.05
N GLU A 110 -4.47 -12.26 -11.30
CA GLU A 110 -3.86 -11.55 -12.43
C GLU A 110 -4.61 -10.23 -12.65
N VAL A 111 -3.99 -9.11 -12.27
CA VAL A 111 -4.56 -7.77 -12.46
C VAL A 111 -4.14 -7.23 -13.84
N PRO A 112 -5.09 -6.90 -14.73
CA PRO A 112 -4.76 -6.38 -16.05
C PRO A 112 -3.98 -5.07 -15.99
N VAL A 113 -2.96 -4.92 -16.81
CA VAL A 113 -2.24 -3.65 -16.97
C VAL A 113 -3.08 -2.71 -17.85
N LEU A 114 -3.33 -1.50 -17.35
CA LEU A 114 -3.97 -0.43 -18.10
C LEU A 114 -2.94 0.66 -18.42
N ASP A 115 -2.93 1.11 -19.67
CA ASP A 115 -2.02 2.17 -20.14
C ASP A 115 -0.56 1.89 -19.70
N ASP A 116 0.14 2.86 -19.12
CA ASP A 116 1.53 2.72 -18.65
C ASP A 116 1.60 2.61 -17.11
N GLU A 117 1.18 1.47 -16.52
CA GLU A 117 1.24 1.27 -15.05
C GLU A 117 1.86 -0.06 -14.60
N GLY A 118 2.10 -0.99 -15.52
CA GLY A 118 2.40 -2.37 -15.15
C GLY A 118 3.64 -2.51 -14.26
N GLN A 119 4.66 -1.68 -14.45
CA GLN A 119 5.88 -1.70 -13.63
C GLN A 119 5.62 -1.17 -12.22
N CYS A 120 4.65 -0.27 -12.05
CA CYS A 120 4.20 0.19 -10.74
C CYS A 120 3.49 -0.96 -10.01
N LEU A 121 2.64 -1.71 -10.70
CA LEU A 121 1.90 -2.83 -10.12
C LEU A 121 2.85 -3.92 -9.59
N MET A 122 3.91 -4.24 -10.34
CA MET A 122 4.87 -5.29 -9.96
C MET A 122 5.56 -5.04 -8.62
N CYS A 123 5.81 -3.78 -8.26
CA CYS A 123 6.52 -3.45 -7.01
C CYS A 123 5.58 -3.07 -5.88
N HIS A 124 4.48 -2.35 -6.17
CA HIS A 124 3.56 -1.80 -5.16
C HIS A 124 2.39 -2.73 -4.82
N GLN A 125 2.52 -4.03 -5.11
CA GLN A 125 1.51 -5.07 -4.86
C GLN A 125 1.56 -5.68 -3.45
N GLY A 126 2.61 -5.37 -2.67
CA GLY A 126 2.91 -6.08 -1.43
C GLY A 126 3.45 -7.50 -1.65
N LEU A 127 3.69 -8.21 -0.56
CA LEU A 127 4.20 -9.59 -0.52
C LEU A 127 3.25 -10.57 0.17
N ALA A 128 2.11 -10.10 0.67
CA ALA A 128 1.08 -10.93 1.28
C ALA A 128 -0.31 -10.47 0.86
N ALA A 129 -1.30 -11.34 1.05
CA ALA A 129 -2.69 -11.14 0.75
C ALA A 129 -3.59 -11.84 1.77
N THR A 130 -4.91 -11.75 1.58
CA THR A 130 -5.92 -12.46 2.38
C THR A 130 -5.59 -13.95 2.57
N GLY A 131 -5.12 -14.62 1.51
CA GLY A 131 -4.80 -16.05 1.54
C GLY A 131 -3.72 -16.43 2.55
N ASP A 132 -2.68 -15.62 2.71
CA ASP A 132 -1.59 -15.87 3.67
C ASP A 132 -2.10 -15.83 5.11
N VAL A 133 -2.98 -14.87 5.40
CA VAL A 133 -3.61 -14.74 6.73
C VAL A 133 -4.55 -15.91 6.99
N GLU A 134 -5.39 -16.28 6.02
CA GLU A 134 -6.30 -17.44 6.11
C GLU A 134 -5.52 -18.74 6.35
N GLU A 135 -4.43 -18.97 5.61
CA GLU A 135 -3.57 -20.14 5.80
C GLU A 135 -2.98 -20.18 7.22
N ALA A 136 -2.47 -19.06 7.72
CA ALA A 136 -1.87 -19.00 9.04
C ALA A 136 -2.87 -19.32 10.17
N ILE A 137 -4.13 -18.90 10.02
CA ILE A 137 -5.15 -19.04 11.07
C ILE A 137 -6.06 -20.27 10.92
N ALA A 138 -5.96 -21.01 9.81
CA ALA A 138 -6.84 -22.12 9.49
C ALA A 138 -6.91 -23.17 10.62
N GLY A 139 -8.13 -23.44 11.11
CA GLY A 139 -8.38 -24.46 12.12
C GLY A 139 -7.96 -24.09 13.54
N ARG A 140 -7.54 -22.84 13.79
CA ARG A 140 -7.21 -22.31 15.11
C ARG A 140 -8.43 -21.65 15.76
N ASP A 141 -8.51 -21.65 17.09
CA ASP A 141 -9.54 -20.89 17.80
C ASP A 141 -9.29 -19.40 17.64
N LEU A 142 -10.33 -18.62 17.31
CA LEU A 142 -10.18 -17.21 16.95
C LEU A 142 -9.60 -16.35 18.06
N ASP A 143 -9.78 -16.76 19.31
CA ASP A 143 -9.51 -15.97 20.51
C ASP A 143 -8.50 -16.63 21.46
N GLU A 144 -7.98 -17.81 21.10
CA GLU A 144 -6.90 -18.47 21.83
C GLU A 144 -5.52 -18.01 21.31
N VAL A 145 -4.61 -17.72 22.24
CA VAL A 145 -3.23 -17.36 21.90
C VAL A 145 -2.53 -18.58 21.33
N ASP A 146 -1.96 -18.42 20.14
CA ASP A 146 -1.26 -19.48 19.47
C ASP A 146 0.24 -19.13 19.32
N PRO A 147 1.14 -19.91 19.94
CA PRO A 147 2.58 -19.62 19.90
C PRO A 147 3.22 -19.80 18.51
N GLU A 148 2.52 -20.43 17.56
CA GLU A 148 2.99 -20.56 16.18
C GLU A 148 2.65 -19.35 15.31
N LEU A 149 1.72 -18.49 15.75
CA LEU A 149 1.35 -17.29 15.00
C LEU A 149 2.40 -16.19 15.18
N ALA A 150 2.68 -15.50 14.08
CA ALA A 150 3.49 -14.30 14.05
C ALA A 150 2.80 -13.25 13.16
N PHE A 151 3.15 -11.98 13.37
CA PHE A 151 2.67 -10.91 12.51
C PHE A 151 3.05 -11.16 11.05
N ILE A 152 2.06 -11.09 10.16
CA ILE A 152 2.25 -11.14 8.71
C ILE A 152 2.37 -9.70 8.23
N ASN A 153 3.49 -9.37 7.59
CA ASN A 153 3.75 -8.05 7.05
C ASN A 153 3.38 -8.05 5.55
N VAL A 154 2.49 -7.13 5.13
CA VAL A 154 2.11 -6.96 3.72
C VAL A 154 3.26 -6.45 2.85
N HIS A 155 4.30 -5.86 3.44
CA HIS A 155 5.47 -5.28 2.80
C HIS A 155 5.15 -4.06 1.92
N TYR A 156 6.02 -3.06 1.98
CA TYR A 156 5.64 -1.63 2.02
C TYR A 156 5.06 -1.02 0.74
N ALA A 157 4.47 0.18 0.89
CA ALA A 157 3.98 1.01 -0.21
C ALA A 157 2.97 0.29 -1.12
N VAL A 158 1.89 -0.23 -0.55
CA VAL A 158 0.94 -1.19 -1.17
C VAL A 158 -0.13 -0.55 -2.07
N ALA A 159 0.19 0.61 -2.66
CA ALA A 159 -0.74 1.40 -3.46
C ALA A 159 -1.42 0.62 -4.60
N ALA A 160 -0.71 -0.32 -5.24
CA ALA A 160 -1.30 -1.13 -6.31
C ALA A 160 -2.28 -2.16 -5.75
N ALA A 161 -2.00 -2.74 -4.59
CA ALA A 161 -2.91 -3.66 -3.91
C ALA A 161 -4.16 -2.94 -3.41
N THR A 162 -4.02 -1.72 -2.86
CA THR A 162 -5.16 -0.87 -2.50
C THR A 162 -6.01 -0.54 -3.72
N GLN A 163 -5.39 -0.06 -4.82
CA GLN A 163 -6.09 0.29 -6.05
C GLN A 163 -6.85 -0.91 -6.63
N ALA A 164 -6.24 -2.09 -6.66
CA ALA A 164 -6.87 -3.32 -7.16
C ALA A 164 -8.00 -3.85 -6.26
N GLY A 165 -8.02 -3.49 -4.96
CA GLY A 165 -9.12 -3.78 -4.05
C GLY A 165 -9.48 -5.27 -3.99
N ALA A 166 -10.77 -5.57 -4.15
CA ALA A 166 -11.30 -6.94 -4.13
C ALA A 166 -10.64 -7.90 -5.13
N GLU A 167 -10.11 -7.38 -6.25
CA GLU A 167 -9.48 -8.20 -7.29
C GLU A 167 -8.13 -8.76 -6.82
N ALA A 168 -7.31 -7.94 -6.14
CA ALA A 168 -5.99 -8.35 -5.66
C ALA A 168 -6.01 -8.95 -4.25
N GLN A 169 -7.05 -8.69 -3.45
CA GLN A 169 -7.16 -9.20 -2.08
C GLN A 169 -5.97 -8.86 -1.17
N GLY A 170 -5.36 -7.69 -1.39
CA GLY A 170 -4.19 -7.23 -0.66
C GLY A 170 -4.45 -7.09 0.84
N ALA A 171 -5.49 -6.34 1.24
CA ALA A 171 -5.94 -6.34 2.62
C ALA A 171 -6.74 -7.63 2.91
N TYR A 172 -6.80 -8.03 4.19
CA TYR A 172 -7.57 -9.19 4.63
C TYR A 172 -9.07 -8.93 4.44
N GLN A 173 -9.71 -9.80 3.68
CA GLN A 173 -11.14 -9.78 3.38
C GLN A 173 -11.87 -10.88 4.13
N TYR A 174 -12.91 -10.49 4.86
CA TYR A 174 -13.74 -11.44 5.60
C TYR A 174 -14.65 -12.23 4.63
N PRO A 175 -14.72 -13.58 4.70
CA PRO A 175 -15.36 -14.43 3.68
C PRO A 175 -16.83 -14.12 3.34
N ASP A 176 -17.61 -13.61 4.31
CA ASP A 176 -19.04 -13.29 4.14
C ASP A 176 -19.31 -11.82 3.80
N ARG A 177 -18.26 -11.08 3.43
CA ARG A 177 -18.32 -9.65 3.11
C ARG A 177 -18.02 -9.43 1.64
N THR A 178 -18.59 -8.35 1.11
CA THR A 178 -18.29 -7.88 -0.24
C THR A 178 -17.44 -6.62 -0.16
N TYR A 179 -16.44 -6.56 -1.03
CA TYR A 179 -15.46 -5.51 -1.08
C TYR A 179 -15.49 -4.79 -2.42
N ALA A 180 -15.18 -3.50 -2.42
CA ALA A 180 -15.01 -2.72 -3.63
C ALA A 180 -13.86 -3.31 -4.45
N GLY A 181 -14.14 -3.55 -5.74
CA GLY A 181 -13.14 -4.02 -6.71
C GLY A 181 -12.12 -2.94 -7.05
N ARG A 182 -11.46 -3.11 -8.20
CA ARG A 182 -10.45 -2.16 -8.62
C ARG A 182 -11.01 -0.76 -8.80
N TYR A 183 -10.42 0.20 -8.11
CA TYR A 183 -10.80 1.59 -8.23
C TYR A 183 -10.11 2.22 -9.43
N LEU A 184 -10.92 2.68 -10.37
CA LEU A 184 -10.48 3.45 -11.52
C LEU A 184 -11.18 4.79 -11.44
N HIS A 185 -10.40 5.87 -11.44
CA HIS A 185 -10.96 7.20 -11.69
C HIS A 185 -11.43 7.30 -13.16
N PHE A 186 -11.68 8.50 -13.66
CA PHE A 186 -12.06 8.65 -15.07
C PHE A 186 -10.87 8.35 -15.99
N SER A 187 -11.13 8.10 -17.28
CA SER A 187 -10.15 7.55 -18.23
C SER A 187 -8.84 8.34 -18.42
N GLY A 188 -8.76 9.58 -17.94
CA GLY A 188 -7.54 10.40 -17.99
C GLY A 188 -6.72 10.42 -16.70
N LEU A 189 -7.20 9.80 -15.61
CA LEU A 189 -6.57 9.72 -14.28
C LEU A 189 -6.81 8.35 -13.62
N ARG A 190 -6.96 7.28 -14.41
CA ARG A 190 -7.32 5.95 -13.91
C ARG A 190 -6.13 5.06 -13.57
N THR A 191 -4.93 5.41 -14.02
CA THR A 191 -3.70 4.61 -13.81
C THR A 191 -2.64 5.38 -13.03
N CYS A 192 -1.66 4.66 -12.50
CA CYS A 192 -0.59 5.21 -11.66
C CYS A 192 0.12 6.41 -12.34
N ALA A 193 0.57 6.22 -13.59
CA ALA A 193 1.34 7.23 -14.34
C ALA A 193 0.49 8.43 -14.82
N GLN A 194 -0.84 8.34 -14.76
CA GLN A 194 -1.72 9.45 -15.10
C GLN A 194 -1.86 10.45 -13.93
N CYS A 195 -1.76 9.96 -12.69
CA CYS A 195 -1.78 10.79 -11.48
C CYS A 195 -0.36 11.17 -11.01
N HIS A 196 0.57 10.22 -11.07
CA HIS A 196 1.96 10.41 -10.69
C HIS A 196 2.81 10.64 -11.94
N ASP A 197 3.51 11.77 -12.02
CA ASP A 197 4.50 11.97 -13.07
C ASP A 197 5.56 10.85 -12.98
N PRO A 198 5.72 9.98 -13.99
CA PRO A 198 6.53 8.78 -13.88
C PRO A 198 8.03 9.09 -13.73
N HIS A 199 8.46 10.32 -13.99
CA HIS A 199 9.85 10.73 -13.88
C HIS A 199 10.17 11.48 -12.58
N SER A 200 9.17 11.95 -11.85
CA SER A 200 9.37 12.67 -10.56
C SER A 200 8.59 12.06 -9.40
N LEU A 201 7.68 11.12 -9.69
CA LEU A 201 6.71 10.47 -8.78
C LEU A 201 5.71 11.44 -8.15
N ARG A 202 5.68 12.67 -8.66
CA ARG A 202 5.02 13.82 -8.08
C ARG A 202 3.66 14.03 -8.73
N LEU A 203 2.64 14.25 -7.92
CA LEU A 203 1.33 14.68 -8.41
C LEU A 203 1.31 16.19 -8.70
N THR A 204 0.44 16.59 -9.63
CA THR A 204 0.21 17.98 -10.00
C THR A 204 -1.20 18.42 -9.59
N PRO A 205 -1.36 19.24 -8.52
CA PRO A 205 -2.67 19.68 -8.02
C PRO A 205 -3.61 20.27 -9.09
N LYS A 206 -3.04 20.97 -10.08
CA LYS A 206 -3.79 21.55 -11.21
C LYS A 206 -4.51 20.54 -12.10
N GLN A 207 -4.14 19.26 -12.07
CA GLN A 207 -4.86 18.20 -12.77
C GLN A 207 -6.19 17.86 -12.06
N CYS A 208 -6.28 18.11 -10.75
CA CYS A 208 -7.42 17.79 -9.89
C CYS A 208 -8.39 18.96 -9.74
N SER A 209 -7.86 20.21 -9.65
CA SER A 209 -8.64 21.44 -9.40
C SER A 209 -9.88 21.66 -10.29
N PRO A 210 -9.93 21.21 -11.57
CA PRO A 210 -11.14 21.36 -12.40
C PRO A 210 -12.38 20.64 -11.84
N CYS A 211 -12.20 19.55 -11.10
CA CYS A 211 -13.28 18.77 -10.50
C CYS A 211 -13.32 18.89 -8.98
N HIS A 212 -12.17 19.09 -8.35
CA HIS A 212 -11.99 19.24 -6.90
C HIS A 212 -11.57 20.66 -6.58
N LEU A 213 -12.55 21.56 -6.47
CA LEU A 213 -12.31 23.02 -6.41
C LEU A 213 -11.52 23.48 -5.18
N ASN A 214 -11.45 22.67 -4.13
CA ASN A 214 -10.66 22.92 -2.92
C ASN A 214 -9.17 22.60 -3.10
N VAL A 215 -8.77 21.95 -4.19
CA VAL A 215 -7.38 21.57 -4.43
C VAL A 215 -6.60 22.71 -5.07
N VAL A 216 -5.70 23.31 -4.30
CA VAL A 216 -4.75 24.35 -4.71
C VAL A 216 -3.33 23.81 -4.72
N ASP A 217 -2.96 23.08 -3.67
CA ASP A 217 -1.68 22.39 -3.54
C ASP A 217 -1.84 20.91 -3.15
N ARG A 218 -0.76 20.25 -2.73
CA ARG A 218 -0.77 18.81 -2.44
C ARG A 218 -1.37 18.47 -1.09
N ALA A 219 -1.29 19.38 -0.12
CA ALA A 219 -1.87 19.15 1.19
C ALA A 219 -3.39 18.97 1.08
N ASP A 220 -4.01 19.73 0.17
CA ASP A 220 -5.46 19.71 -0.08
C ASP A 220 -5.98 18.39 -0.66
N PHE A 221 -5.11 17.46 -1.09
CA PHE A 221 -5.58 16.16 -1.60
C PHE A 221 -6.33 15.35 -0.54
N ARG A 222 -5.93 15.48 0.73
CA ARG A 222 -6.60 14.81 1.85
C ARG A 222 -7.99 15.38 2.12
N ASP A 223 -8.24 16.62 1.71
CA ASP A 223 -9.51 17.31 1.87
C ASP A 223 -10.49 17.01 0.71
N ILE A 224 -10.08 16.20 -0.28
CA ILE A 224 -10.96 15.82 -1.37
C ILE A 224 -12.12 14.98 -0.84
N ARG A 225 -13.34 15.43 -1.16
CA ARG A 225 -14.60 14.72 -0.88
C ARG A 225 -15.42 14.58 -2.15
N THR A 226 -15.98 13.38 -2.36
CA THR A 226 -16.82 13.06 -3.54
C THR A 226 -18.22 12.57 -3.17
N SER A 227 -18.48 12.32 -1.89
CA SER A 227 -19.76 11.86 -1.33
C SER A 227 -20.14 12.73 -0.14
N THR A 228 -21.43 12.90 0.16
CA THR A 228 -21.89 13.59 1.39
C THR A 228 -22.18 12.61 2.53
N VAL A 229 -21.93 11.31 2.33
CA VAL A 229 -22.14 10.28 3.35
C VAL A 229 -21.07 10.46 4.44
N ASP A 230 -21.53 10.68 5.66
CA ASP A 230 -20.77 10.67 6.90
C ASP A 230 -20.52 9.20 7.28
N TRP A 231 -19.31 8.71 7.01
CA TRP A 231 -18.98 7.29 7.21
C TRP A 231 -18.61 7.03 8.65
N ASP A 232 -17.97 7.97 9.33
CA ASP A 232 -17.54 7.81 10.72
C ASP A 232 -18.58 8.26 11.78
N GLY A 233 -19.64 8.91 11.34
CA GLY A 233 -20.82 9.25 12.13
C GLY A 233 -20.61 10.42 13.08
N ASP A 234 -19.58 11.24 12.88
CA ASP A 234 -19.29 12.39 13.73
C ASP A 234 -20.12 13.65 13.38
N GLY A 235 -20.89 13.58 12.27
CA GLY A 235 -21.74 14.63 11.75
C GLY A 235 -21.03 15.64 10.84
N ALA A 236 -19.71 15.50 10.63
CA ALA A 236 -18.94 16.28 9.69
C ALA A 236 -19.21 15.76 8.27
N THR A 237 -19.63 16.67 7.40
CA THR A 237 -19.98 16.32 6.01
C THR A 237 -19.19 17.13 4.98
N ASP A 238 -18.25 17.94 5.46
CA ASP A 238 -17.36 18.81 4.69
C ASP A 238 -15.89 18.40 4.77
N GLU A 239 -15.51 17.46 5.63
CA GLU A 239 -14.16 16.92 5.69
C GLU A 239 -13.84 15.96 4.53
N GLY A 240 -12.56 15.80 4.21
CA GLY A 240 -12.15 14.88 3.15
C GLY A 240 -12.25 13.42 3.56
N ILE A 241 -12.34 12.52 2.59
CA ILE A 241 -12.45 11.07 2.83
C ILE A 241 -11.24 10.48 3.57
N ALA A 242 -10.11 11.21 3.59
CA ALA A 242 -8.94 10.82 4.36
C ALA A 242 -9.17 10.91 5.88
N ALA A 243 -9.99 11.85 6.35
CA ALA A 243 -10.31 12.01 7.77
C ALA A 243 -11.23 10.88 8.24
N GLU A 244 -12.30 10.58 7.48
CA GLU A 244 -13.16 9.41 7.66
C GLU A 244 -12.35 8.10 7.79
N ILE A 245 -11.37 7.87 6.91
CA ILE A 245 -10.48 6.70 6.97
C ILE A 245 -9.61 6.72 8.23
N GLN A 246 -9.10 7.89 8.63
CA GLN A 246 -8.31 8.03 9.85
C GLN A 246 -9.13 7.68 11.09
N THR A 247 -10.39 8.13 11.18
CA THR A 247 -11.29 7.77 12.29
C THR A 247 -11.50 6.27 12.38
N PHE A 248 -11.71 5.59 11.25
CA PHE A 248 -11.81 4.12 11.22
C PHE A 248 -10.50 3.44 11.65
N HIS A 249 -9.37 3.95 11.17
CA HIS A 249 -8.04 3.41 11.49
C HIS A 249 -7.72 3.52 12.98
N ASP A 250 -8.02 4.67 13.58
CA ASP A 250 -7.87 4.93 15.02
C ASP A 250 -8.81 4.06 15.85
N ALA A 251 -10.07 3.90 15.42
CA ALA A 251 -11.04 3.04 16.09
C ALA A 251 -10.60 1.56 16.07
N VAL A 252 -10.06 1.08 14.95
CA VAL A 252 -9.49 -0.27 14.81
C VAL A 252 -8.30 -0.45 15.76
N TYR A 253 -7.40 0.54 15.85
CA TYR A 253 -6.27 0.46 16.79
C TYR A 253 -6.75 0.37 18.24
N ALA A 254 -7.64 1.29 18.64
CA ALA A 254 -8.19 1.31 20.00
C ALA A 254 -8.92 0.00 20.34
N GLY A 255 -9.67 -0.56 19.38
CA GLY A 255 -10.33 -1.86 19.52
C GLY A 255 -9.35 -3.02 19.64
N LEU A 256 -8.28 -3.03 18.84
CA LEU A 256 -7.21 -4.04 18.94
C LEU A 256 -6.50 -3.96 20.30
N GLN A 257 -6.24 -2.77 20.80
CA GLN A 257 -5.66 -2.56 22.13
C GLN A 257 -6.60 -3.04 23.25
N ALA A 258 -7.89 -2.74 23.15
CA ALA A 258 -8.89 -3.24 24.09
C ALA A 258 -8.93 -4.78 24.08
N TYR A 259 -8.99 -5.39 22.90
CA TYR A 259 -8.97 -6.85 22.73
C TYR A 259 -7.70 -7.49 23.32
N ALA A 260 -6.53 -6.90 23.05
CA ALA A 260 -5.25 -7.37 23.58
C ALA A 260 -5.20 -7.32 25.12
N ARG A 261 -5.77 -6.28 25.74
CA ARG A 261 -5.84 -6.15 27.20
C ARG A 261 -6.90 -7.06 27.84
N GLU A 262 -8.10 -7.07 27.29
CA GLU A 262 -9.28 -7.66 27.93
C GLU A 262 -9.46 -9.16 27.63
N VAL A 263 -9.05 -9.59 26.44
CA VAL A 263 -9.22 -10.98 25.98
C VAL A 263 -7.90 -11.75 26.05
N ILE A 264 -6.84 -11.21 25.45
CA ILE A 264 -5.52 -11.87 25.43
C ILE A 264 -4.80 -11.75 26.79
N GLY A 265 -4.97 -10.61 27.47
CA GLY A 265 -4.25 -10.28 28.69
C GLY A 265 -2.80 -9.83 28.47
N THR A 266 -2.39 -9.57 27.21
CA THR A 266 -1.09 -9.00 26.86
C THR A 266 -1.32 -7.71 26.05
N PRO A 267 -1.14 -6.52 26.65
CA PRO A 267 -1.31 -5.25 25.96
C PRO A 267 -0.37 -5.10 24.75
N ILE A 268 -0.82 -4.42 23.70
CA ILE A 268 -0.12 -4.28 22.42
C ILE A 268 0.04 -2.80 22.05
N ALA A 269 1.19 -2.46 21.47
CA ALA A 269 1.45 -1.15 20.88
C ALA A 269 2.00 -1.29 19.44
N TYR A 270 1.66 -0.32 18.59
CA TYR A 270 2.19 -0.22 17.23
C TYR A 270 3.42 0.71 17.17
N ALA A 271 4.50 0.24 16.56
CA ALA A 271 5.76 0.94 16.38
C ALA A 271 5.95 1.31 14.89
N PRO A 272 5.40 2.44 14.41
CA PRO A 272 5.53 2.83 13.00
C PRO A 272 7.00 3.03 12.62
N GLY A 273 7.37 2.55 11.42
CA GLY A 273 8.72 2.72 10.86
C GLY A 273 9.84 2.00 11.62
N SER A 274 9.54 1.05 12.52
CA SER A 274 10.55 0.30 13.26
C SER A 274 10.15 -1.17 13.32
N PHE A 275 10.96 -2.05 12.74
CA PHE A 275 10.78 -3.49 12.93
C PHE A 275 11.33 -3.91 14.31
N PRO A 276 10.57 -4.67 15.12
CA PRO A 276 9.21 -5.17 14.88
C PRO A 276 8.13 -4.09 15.07
N TYR A 277 7.12 -4.10 14.18
CA TYR A 277 6.02 -3.13 14.18
C TYR A 277 5.04 -3.28 15.33
N TRP A 278 5.01 -4.44 15.98
CA TRP A 278 4.12 -4.73 17.09
C TRP A 278 4.94 -5.17 18.29
N VAL A 279 4.75 -4.46 19.39
CA VAL A 279 5.47 -4.68 20.64
C VAL A 279 4.50 -4.86 21.80
N VAL A 280 4.96 -5.46 22.88
CA VAL A 280 4.19 -5.48 24.13
C VAL A 280 4.18 -4.07 24.70
N ASP A 281 2.98 -3.53 24.94
CA ASP A 281 2.79 -2.28 25.68
C ASP A 281 2.99 -2.58 27.18
N THR A 282 4.21 -2.33 27.67
CA THR A 282 4.64 -2.74 29.01
C THR A 282 4.17 -1.77 30.09
N ASN A 283 3.92 -0.51 29.73
CA ASN A 283 3.49 0.53 30.65
C ASN A 283 1.96 0.77 30.60
N GLY A 284 1.27 0.25 29.58
CA GLY A 284 -0.17 0.33 29.40
C GLY A 284 -0.67 1.68 28.87
N ASP A 285 0.19 2.50 28.26
CA ASP A 285 -0.16 3.83 27.74
C ASP A 285 -0.70 3.81 26.30
N GLY A 286 -0.59 2.66 25.62
CA GLY A 286 -1.06 2.46 24.26
C GLY A 286 -0.14 2.99 23.15
N GLU A 287 1.07 3.42 23.47
CA GLU A 287 2.06 3.92 22.52
C GLU A 287 3.33 3.06 22.56
N ALA A 288 3.95 2.78 21.41
CA ALA A 288 5.26 2.13 21.39
C ALA A 288 6.36 3.15 21.74
N GLN A 289 6.68 3.30 23.02
CA GLN A 289 7.74 4.21 23.44
C GLN A 289 9.13 3.70 23.02
N PRO A 290 10.15 4.57 22.87
CA PRO A 290 11.48 4.16 22.42
C PRO A 290 12.10 2.97 23.19
N GLU A 291 11.84 2.87 24.49
CA GLU A 291 12.29 1.79 25.37
C GLU A 291 11.57 0.44 25.16
N GLU A 292 10.38 0.47 24.55
CA GLU A 292 9.57 -0.70 24.24
C GLU A 292 9.82 -1.21 22.81
N ARG A 293 10.57 -0.46 22.01
CA ARG A 293 10.89 -0.81 20.63
C ARG A 293 12.08 -1.78 20.56
N GLY A 294 12.00 -2.69 19.60
CA GLY A 294 13.09 -3.58 19.25
C GLY A 294 12.77 -5.07 19.47
N PRO A 295 13.67 -5.95 19.03
CA PRO A 295 13.41 -7.39 18.95
C PRO A 295 13.20 -8.06 20.30
N ALA A 296 13.70 -7.45 21.39
CA ALA A 296 13.55 -7.99 22.74
C ALA A 296 12.10 -7.91 23.26
N ASN A 297 11.28 -7.00 22.73
CA ASN A 297 9.91 -6.74 23.18
C ASN A 297 8.87 -7.00 22.10
N ILE A 298 9.21 -7.84 21.11
CA ILE A 298 8.30 -8.21 20.03
C ILE A 298 7.00 -8.85 20.57
N TYR A 299 5.86 -8.44 20.02
CA TYR A 299 4.57 -9.03 20.37
C TYR A 299 4.44 -10.45 19.83
N ARG A 300 4.16 -11.43 20.71
CA ARG A 300 4.05 -12.86 20.38
C ARG A 300 2.71 -13.49 20.78
N SER A 301 1.87 -12.77 21.53
CA SER A 301 0.60 -13.30 22.03
C SER A 301 -0.50 -13.22 20.97
N TRP A 302 -0.22 -13.64 19.73
CA TRP A 302 -1.17 -13.53 18.62
C TRP A 302 -2.31 -14.54 18.76
N THR A 303 -3.52 -14.05 18.54
CA THR A 303 -4.70 -14.87 18.23
C THR A 303 -5.03 -14.67 16.75
N PRO A 304 -5.75 -15.59 16.09
CA PRO A 304 -6.26 -15.36 14.74
C PRO A 304 -6.99 -14.03 14.55
N ARG A 305 -7.86 -13.64 15.50
CA ARG A 305 -8.58 -12.36 15.43
C ARG A 305 -7.64 -11.17 15.45
N ALA A 306 -6.68 -11.15 16.38
CA ALA A 306 -5.69 -10.07 16.45
C ALA A 306 -4.82 -10.01 15.19
N LEU A 307 -4.46 -11.16 14.61
CA LEU A 307 -3.63 -11.20 13.40
C LEU A 307 -4.34 -10.59 12.18
N ARG A 308 -5.61 -10.96 11.94
CA ARG A 308 -6.43 -10.39 10.84
C ARG A 308 -6.53 -8.87 10.95
N VAL A 309 -6.81 -8.39 12.16
CA VAL A 309 -7.00 -6.97 12.44
C VAL A 309 -5.68 -6.20 12.34
N ALA A 310 -4.61 -6.72 12.93
CA ALA A 310 -3.28 -6.09 12.87
C ALA A 310 -2.74 -6.03 11.44
N TYR A 311 -3.02 -7.05 10.63
CA TYR A 311 -2.69 -7.06 9.21
C TYR A 311 -3.37 -5.90 8.47
N ASN A 312 -4.69 -5.74 8.63
CA ASN A 312 -5.44 -4.65 8.03
C ASN A 312 -5.04 -3.26 8.55
N TYR A 313 -4.75 -3.14 9.85
CA TYR A 313 -4.26 -1.88 10.42
C TYR A 313 -2.91 -1.48 9.81
N HIS A 314 -1.99 -2.44 9.68
CA HIS A 314 -0.70 -2.21 9.05
C HIS A 314 -0.85 -1.93 7.54
N PHE A 315 -1.77 -2.60 6.85
CA PHE A 315 -2.03 -2.37 5.43
C PHE A 315 -2.34 -0.90 5.13
N VAL A 316 -3.16 -0.23 5.95
CA VAL A 316 -3.45 1.21 5.80
C VAL A 316 -2.21 2.06 6.05
N HIS A 317 -1.38 1.68 7.03
CA HIS A 317 -0.11 2.38 7.28
C HIS A 317 0.85 2.29 6.10
N GLU A 318 0.82 1.17 5.37
CA GLU A 318 1.66 0.94 4.19
C GLU A 318 1.11 1.59 2.91
N ASP A 319 -0.02 2.31 2.97
CA ASP A 319 -0.52 3.14 1.87
C ASP A 319 -1.08 4.48 2.35
N ASP A 320 -0.17 5.45 2.52
CA ASP A 320 -0.51 6.85 2.81
C ASP A 320 -1.53 7.47 1.83
N GLY A 321 -1.65 6.92 0.62
CA GLY A 321 -2.54 7.36 -0.45
C GLY A 321 -3.87 6.62 -0.54
N ALA A 322 -4.21 5.75 0.42
CA ALA A 322 -5.42 4.92 0.38
C ALA A 322 -6.71 5.71 0.13
N TYR A 323 -6.78 6.95 0.64
CA TYR A 323 -7.88 7.89 0.43
C TYR A 323 -8.13 8.25 -1.04
N ALA A 324 -7.12 8.13 -1.90
CA ALA A 324 -7.19 8.34 -3.34
C ALA A 324 -7.14 7.03 -4.13
N HIS A 325 -6.42 6.02 -3.64
CA HIS A 325 -6.24 4.76 -4.35
C HIS A 325 -7.48 3.88 -4.35
N ASN A 326 -8.19 3.73 -3.21
CA ASN A 326 -9.46 3.00 -3.14
C ASN A 326 -10.18 3.23 -1.78
N PRO A 327 -10.73 4.44 -1.53
CA PRO A 327 -11.23 4.80 -0.20
C PRO A 327 -12.36 3.90 0.30
N LEU A 328 -13.23 3.42 -0.59
CA LEU A 328 -14.35 2.55 -0.20
C LEU A 328 -13.86 1.17 0.23
N TYR A 329 -12.90 0.59 -0.49
CA TYR A 329 -12.28 -0.67 -0.10
C TYR A 329 -11.63 -0.56 1.30
N THR A 330 -10.90 0.55 1.53
CA THR A 330 -10.25 0.84 2.81
C THR A 330 -11.23 0.93 3.97
N LEU A 331 -12.29 1.73 3.82
CA LEU A 331 -13.34 1.85 4.83
C LEU A 331 -14.03 0.51 5.11
N GLN A 332 -14.28 -0.30 4.07
CA GLN A 332 -14.95 -1.59 4.21
C GLN A 332 -14.15 -2.58 5.06
N PHE A 333 -12.85 -2.78 4.78
CA PHE A 333 -12.07 -3.73 5.57
C PHE A 333 -11.76 -3.21 6.97
N LEU A 334 -11.64 -1.89 7.17
CA LEU A 334 -11.49 -1.31 8.50
C LEU A 334 -12.77 -1.49 9.34
N TYR A 335 -13.94 -1.25 8.74
CA TYR A 335 -15.23 -1.52 9.38
C TYR A 335 -15.32 -2.98 9.82
N ASP A 336 -15.01 -3.90 8.91
CA ASP A 336 -15.13 -5.32 9.17
C ASP A 336 -14.10 -5.80 10.21
N SER A 337 -12.88 -5.26 10.22
CA SER A 337 -11.90 -5.46 11.30
C SER A 337 -12.44 -4.99 12.66
N LEU A 338 -13.09 -3.83 12.71
CA LEU A 338 -13.69 -3.32 13.94
C LEU A 338 -14.88 -4.19 14.39
N ALA A 339 -15.71 -4.64 13.44
CA ALA A 339 -16.83 -5.55 13.70
C ALA A 339 -16.35 -6.88 14.29
N ASP A 340 -15.25 -7.41 13.75
CA ASP A 340 -14.60 -8.63 14.22
C ASP A 340 -14.12 -8.47 15.68
N LEU A 341 -13.48 -7.35 16.03
CA LEU A 341 -13.15 -7.06 17.43
C LEU A 341 -14.40 -6.91 18.32
N GLY A 342 -15.45 -6.30 17.77
CA GLY A 342 -16.73 -6.03 18.45
C GLY A 342 -17.48 -7.26 18.96
N GLU A 343 -17.15 -8.45 18.45
CA GLU A 343 -17.68 -9.71 19.00
C GLU A 343 -17.18 -10.01 20.41
N ARG A 344 -16.07 -9.40 20.83
CA ARG A 344 -15.37 -9.73 22.06
C ARG A 344 -15.13 -8.54 22.99
N VAL A 345 -14.99 -7.34 22.44
CA VAL A 345 -14.80 -6.11 23.21
C VAL A 345 -15.75 -5.01 22.72
N ALA A 346 -16.00 -4.02 23.58
CA ALA A 346 -16.79 -2.87 23.18
C ALA A 346 -16.01 -2.02 22.16
N VAL A 347 -16.65 -1.69 21.04
CA VAL A 347 -16.08 -0.88 19.96
C VAL A 347 -17.13 0.15 19.49
N PRO A 348 -16.72 1.31 18.94
CA PRO A 348 -17.63 2.37 18.52
C PRO A 348 -18.29 2.10 17.15
N ILE A 349 -18.62 0.84 16.83
CA ILE A 349 -19.10 0.46 15.50
C ILE A 349 -20.49 1.00 15.14
N ASP A 350 -21.35 1.23 16.15
CA ASP A 350 -22.73 1.72 15.94
C ASP A 350 -22.79 3.14 15.36
N ALA A 351 -21.72 3.92 15.51
CA ALA A 351 -21.60 5.24 14.90
C ALA A 351 -21.17 5.16 13.43
N LEU A 352 -20.48 4.09 13.04
CA LEU A 352 -19.90 3.96 11.72
C LEU A 352 -20.90 3.43 10.69
N THR A 353 -20.80 3.92 9.47
CA THR A 353 -21.50 3.39 8.30
C THR A 353 -20.52 2.58 7.45
N ARG A 354 -20.86 1.32 7.15
CA ARG A 354 -20.09 0.51 6.19
C ARG A 354 -20.48 0.89 4.74
N PRO A 355 -19.52 1.21 3.86
CA PRO A 355 -19.79 1.45 2.44
C PRO A 355 -20.28 0.25 1.64
#